data_AF-A0A2V9XWD1-F1
#
_entry.id   AF-A0A2V9XWD1-F1
#
_cell.length_a   1.000
_cell.length_b   1.000
_cell.length_c   1.000
_cell.angle_alpha   90.00
_cell.angle_beta   90.00
_cell.angle_gamma   90.00
#
_symmetry.space_group_name_H-M   'P 1'
#
loop_
_entity.id
_entity.type
_entity.pdbx_description
1 polymer ?
#
loop_
_entity_poly.entity_id
_entity_poly.type
_entity_poly.pdbx_seq_one_letter_code
_entity_poly.pdbx_strand_id
1 'polypeptide(L)'
;MSPITHFLTGWMVANLAKLDRKDRAIMALACVVPDIDGLGIIPELLTRNSSHPLLWFTLYHHSLHTLAFALVVAVVSFALARQRWRTAWLALLSCHLHLLEDIAGSRGPDGYQWPIPYLAPFSSSAQLAWRGQWGLNSWPNVAITGVLLAITFWLAWRRGFSPLEMVSTRADAALITALRQRFPGFSG
;
A
#
# COMPACT_ATOMS: atom_id res chain seq x y z
N MET A 1 7.35 0.03 4.28
CA MET A 1 8.07 -0.23 3.03
C MET A 1 7.95 1.05 2.24
N SER A 2 8.16 1.10 0.92
CA SER A 2 7.78 2.32 0.19
C SER A 2 6.26 2.30 -0.08
N PRO A 3 5.56 3.45 -0.06
CA PRO A 3 4.14 3.52 -0.44
C PRO A 3 3.85 2.98 -1.84
N ILE A 4 4.81 3.12 -2.77
CA ILE A 4 4.73 2.54 -4.12
C ILE A 4 4.67 1.02 -4.03
N THR A 5 5.48 0.41 -3.17
CA THR A 5 5.50 -1.05 -3.03
C THR A 5 4.19 -1.57 -2.45
N HIS A 6 3.69 -0.93 -1.38
CA HIS A 6 2.39 -1.24 -0.79
C HIS A 6 1.26 -1.16 -1.83
N PHE A 7 1.24 -0.10 -2.64
CA PHE A 7 0.26 0.05 -3.71
C PHE A 7 0.34 -1.07 -4.76
N LEU A 8 1.55 -1.42 -5.22
CA LEU A 8 1.75 -2.49 -6.19
C LEU A 8 1.34 -3.86 -5.62
N THR A 9 1.65 -4.12 -4.34
CA THR A 9 1.18 -5.32 -3.63
C THR A 9 -0.34 -5.37 -3.61
N GLY A 10 -1.00 -4.30 -3.16
CA GLY A 10 -2.46 -4.22 -3.11
C GLY A 10 -3.10 -4.47 -4.47
N TRP A 11 -2.58 -3.83 -5.53
CA TRP A 11 -3.09 -4.01 -6.89
C TRP A 11 -2.85 -5.43 -7.43
N MET A 12 -1.68 -6.03 -7.16
CA MET A 12 -1.40 -7.41 -7.54
C MET A 12 -2.35 -8.39 -6.86
N VAL A 13 -2.55 -8.26 -5.53
CA VAL A 13 -3.43 -9.16 -4.78
C VAL A 13 -4.89 -8.98 -5.21
N ALA A 14 -5.30 -7.76 -5.58
CA ALA A 14 -6.62 -7.50 -6.18
C ALA A 14 -6.87 -8.27 -7.48
N ASN A 15 -5.82 -8.64 -8.19
CA ASN A 15 -5.90 -9.46 -9.39
C ASN A 15 -6.00 -10.98 -9.13
N LEU A 16 -5.84 -11.44 -7.88
CA LEU A 16 -6.08 -12.83 -7.50
C LEU A 16 -7.57 -13.15 -7.36
N ALA A 17 -8.41 -12.12 -7.18
CA ALA A 17 -9.86 -12.23 -7.09
C ALA A 17 -10.56 -11.75 -8.37
N LYS A 18 -11.76 -12.26 -8.62
CA LYS A 18 -12.65 -11.77 -9.69
C LYS A 18 -13.36 -10.49 -9.21
N LEU A 19 -12.63 -9.36 -9.24
CA LEU A 19 -13.13 -8.04 -8.84
C LEU A 19 -13.45 -7.18 -10.05
N ASP A 20 -14.47 -6.33 -9.92
CA ASP A 20 -14.70 -5.28 -10.90
C ASP A 20 -13.66 -4.15 -10.74
N ARG A 21 -13.64 -3.19 -11.66
CA ARG A 21 -12.67 -2.09 -11.63
C ARG A 21 -12.73 -1.28 -10.33
N LYS A 22 -13.93 -1.02 -9.81
CA LYS A 22 -14.11 -0.20 -8.61
C LYS A 22 -13.57 -0.94 -7.38
N ASP A 23 -13.92 -2.21 -7.25
CA ASP A 23 -13.50 -3.04 -6.12
C ASP A 23 -11.99 -3.33 -6.15
N ARG A 24 -11.39 -3.51 -7.34
CA ARG A 24 -9.92 -3.56 -7.47
C ARG A 24 -9.26 -2.28 -7.00
N ALA A 25 -9.82 -1.13 -7.36
CA ALA A 25 -9.28 0.16 -6.94
C ALA A 25 -9.34 0.33 -5.42
N ILE A 26 -10.49 0.01 -4.81
CA ILE A 26 -10.66 0.03 -3.36
C ILE A 26 -9.60 -0.87 -2.69
N MET A 27 -9.38 -2.07 -3.21
CA MET A 27 -8.38 -2.98 -2.65
C MET A 27 -6.94 -2.48 -2.80
N ALA A 28 -6.56 -1.97 -3.97
CA ALA A 28 -5.23 -1.39 -4.17
C ALA A 28 -4.98 -0.20 -3.23
N LEU A 29 -6.00 0.66 -3.05
CA LEU A 29 -5.93 1.81 -2.17
C LEU A 29 -5.90 1.41 -0.69
N ALA A 30 -6.62 0.37 -0.27
CA ALA A 30 -6.60 -0.12 1.10
C ALA A 30 -5.20 -0.55 1.57
N CYS A 31 -4.32 -0.96 0.65
CA CYS A 31 -2.94 -1.33 0.94
C CYS A 31 -2.02 -0.13 1.19
N VAL A 32 -2.33 1.06 0.65
CA VAL A 32 -1.45 2.24 0.73
C VAL A 32 -2.03 3.36 1.61
N VAL A 33 -3.33 3.33 1.88
CA VAL A 33 -4.02 4.32 2.72
C VAL A 33 -3.41 4.51 4.12
N PRO A 34 -2.85 3.48 4.80
CA PRO A 34 -2.17 3.72 6.09
C PRO A 34 -1.00 4.71 5.99
N ASP A 35 -0.27 4.75 4.86
CA ASP A 35 0.87 5.67 4.66
C ASP A 35 0.49 7.16 4.63
N ILE A 36 -0.82 7.49 4.63
CA ILE A 36 -1.29 8.88 4.64
C ILE A 36 -0.79 9.64 5.88
N ASP A 37 -0.59 8.96 7.01
CA ASP A 37 -0.01 9.60 8.21
C ASP A 37 1.46 10.01 8.02
N GLY A 38 2.17 9.39 7.07
CA GLY A 38 3.52 9.79 6.65
C GLY A 38 3.57 11.17 6.00
N LEU A 39 2.44 11.69 5.49
CA LEU A 39 2.36 13.07 4.96
C LEU A 39 2.62 14.13 6.05
N GLY A 40 2.53 13.77 7.32
CA GLY A 40 2.92 14.61 8.45
C GLY A 40 4.36 15.14 8.36
N ILE A 41 5.21 14.52 7.55
CA ILE A 41 6.60 14.98 7.33
C ILE A 41 6.66 16.35 6.68
N ILE A 42 5.69 16.69 5.83
CA ILE A 42 5.65 17.95 5.09
C ILE A 42 5.51 19.15 6.06
N PRO A 43 4.45 19.24 6.89
CA PRO A 43 4.33 20.34 7.83
C PRO A 43 5.46 20.34 8.87
N GLU A 44 5.96 19.18 9.27
CA GLU A 44 7.08 19.09 10.20
C GLU A 44 8.36 19.71 9.63
N LEU A 45 8.76 19.34 8.41
CA LEU A 45 9.93 19.91 7.75
C LEU A 45 9.81 21.42 7.54
N LEU A 46 8.62 21.92 7.22
CA LEU A 46 8.36 23.34 6.98
C LEU A 46 8.38 24.18 8.26
N THR A 47 8.06 23.58 9.42
CA THR A 47 7.84 24.32 10.67
C THR A 47 8.81 23.97 11.80
N ARG A 48 9.67 22.94 11.65
CA ARG A 48 10.61 22.47 12.69
C ARG A 48 11.54 23.54 13.28
N ASN A 49 11.82 24.60 12.52
CA ASN A 49 12.67 25.72 12.95
C ASN A 49 11.88 26.99 13.30
N SER A 50 10.55 26.90 13.43
CA SER A 50 9.68 28.02 13.81
C SER A 50 9.45 28.06 15.32
N SER A 51 8.80 29.12 15.83
CA SER A 51 8.37 29.20 17.23
C SER A 51 7.26 28.21 17.61
N HIS A 52 6.58 27.63 16.61
CA HIS A 52 5.47 26.69 16.79
C HIS A 52 5.60 25.49 15.83
N PRO A 53 6.51 24.54 16.11
CA PRO A 53 6.75 23.40 15.24
C PRO A 53 5.55 22.43 15.22
N LEU A 54 5.17 21.98 14.03
CA LEU A 54 4.13 20.96 13.80
C LEU A 54 4.78 19.57 13.69
N LEU A 55 4.91 18.86 14.82
CA LEU A 55 5.58 17.55 14.90
C LEU A 55 4.69 16.38 14.43
N TRP A 56 3.96 16.53 13.33
CA TRP A 56 2.92 15.57 12.94
C TRP A 56 3.48 14.22 12.52
N PHE A 57 4.65 14.19 11.88
CA PHE A 57 5.28 12.93 11.52
C PHE A 57 5.76 12.21 12.78
N THR A 58 6.53 12.91 13.60
CA THR A 58 7.11 12.37 14.83
C THR A 58 6.03 11.85 15.77
N LEU A 59 4.88 12.52 15.87
CA LEU A 59 3.81 12.14 16.80
C LEU A 59 2.81 11.14 16.21
N TYR A 60 2.54 11.18 14.90
CA TYR A 60 1.38 10.47 14.34
C TYR A 60 1.69 9.47 13.23
N HIS A 61 2.93 9.34 12.72
CA HIS A 61 3.27 8.48 11.58
C HIS A 61 2.96 6.97 11.74
N HIS A 62 2.60 6.48 12.94
CA HIS A 62 2.15 5.09 13.13
C HIS A 62 0.70 5.00 13.62
N SER A 63 -0.06 6.10 13.56
CA SER A 63 -1.43 6.16 14.08
C SER A 63 -2.42 5.40 13.18
N LEU A 64 -2.13 5.32 11.89
CA LEU A 64 -2.96 4.59 10.93
C LEU A 64 -2.48 3.15 10.73
N HIS A 65 -1.37 2.76 11.36
CA HIS A 65 -0.80 1.43 11.26
C HIS A 65 -1.38 0.53 12.38
N THR A 66 -2.71 0.46 12.49
CA THR A 66 -3.39 -0.21 13.61
C THR A 66 -4.51 -1.13 13.14
N LEU A 67 -4.87 -2.11 13.96
CA LEU A 67 -6.06 -2.94 13.73
C LEU A 67 -7.33 -2.08 13.66
N ALA A 68 -7.42 -1.06 14.53
CA ALA A 68 -8.55 -0.15 14.56
C ALA A 68 -8.72 0.56 13.20
N PHE A 69 -7.63 1.08 12.64
CA PHE A 69 -7.67 1.72 11.33
C PHE A 69 -7.96 0.72 10.19
N ALA A 70 -7.37 -0.47 10.24
CA ALA A 70 -7.67 -1.53 9.26
C ALA A 70 -9.17 -1.90 9.24
N LEU A 71 -9.83 -1.93 10.40
CA LEU A 71 -11.28 -2.14 10.50
C LEU A 71 -12.08 -0.96 9.93
N VAL A 72 -11.64 0.29 10.16
CA VAL A 72 -12.25 1.47 9.52
C VAL A 72 -12.16 1.37 8.00
N VAL A 73 -10.98 1.04 7.46
CA VAL A 73 -10.79 0.83 6.01
C VAL A 73 -11.69 -0.27 5.49
N ALA A 74 -11.85 -1.38 6.22
CA ALA A 74 -12.76 -2.46 5.84
C ALA A 74 -14.24 -2.02 5.81
N VAL A 75 -14.69 -1.24 6.80
CA VAL A 75 -16.06 -0.70 6.86
C VAL A 75 -16.32 0.29 5.73
N VAL A 76 -15.39 1.21 5.46
CA VAL A 76 -15.48 2.16 4.34
C VAL A 76 -15.49 1.40 3.01
N SER A 77 -14.63 0.39 2.86
CA SER A 77 -14.61 -0.48 1.68
C SER A 77 -15.93 -1.21 1.50
N PHE A 78 -16.52 -1.75 2.56
CA PHE A 78 -17.85 -2.39 2.53
C PHE A 78 -18.94 -1.44 2.01
N ALA A 79 -18.93 -0.19 2.49
CA ALA A 79 -19.93 0.80 2.12
C ALA A 79 -19.80 1.24 0.64
N LEU A 80 -18.57 1.34 0.14
CA LEU A 80 -18.29 1.81 -1.22
C LEU A 80 -18.32 0.71 -2.28
N ALA A 81 -18.00 -0.54 -1.92
CA ALA A 81 -17.81 -1.64 -2.86
C ALA A 81 -19.10 -2.10 -3.55
N ARG A 82 -18.94 -2.64 -4.77
CA ARG A 82 -20.02 -3.40 -5.43
C ARG A 82 -20.13 -4.80 -4.81
N GLN A 83 -19.01 -5.51 -4.65
CA GLN A 83 -18.94 -6.81 -3.99
C GLN A 83 -18.65 -6.65 -2.50
N ARG A 84 -19.56 -5.98 -1.78
CA ARG A 84 -19.39 -5.49 -0.39
C ARG A 84 -18.55 -6.37 0.53
N TRP A 85 -19.01 -7.59 0.83
CA TRP A 85 -18.32 -8.50 1.74
C TRP A 85 -16.95 -8.93 1.24
N ARG A 86 -16.86 -9.27 -0.06
CA ARG A 86 -15.60 -9.72 -0.66
C ARG A 86 -14.55 -8.61 -0.62
N THR A 87 -14.93 -7.41 -1.02
CA THR A 87 -14.03 -6.25 -1.02
C THR A 87 -13.65 -5.84 0.39
N ALA A 88 -14.57 -5.90 1.36
CA ALA A 88 -14.26 -5.58 2.75
C ALA A 88 -13.22 -6.54 3.36
N TRP A 89 -13.38 -7.86 3.16
CA TRP A 89 -12.41 -8.85 3.63
C TRP A 89 -11.05 -8.71 2.94
N LEU A 90 -11.06 -8.46 1.64
CA LEU A 90 -9.84 -8.24 0.89
C LEU A 90 -9.14 -6.94 1.27
N ALA A 91 -9.89 -5.87 1.57
CA ALA A 91 -9.33 -4.62 2.06
C ALA A 91 -8.71 -4.82 3.45
N LEU A 92 -9.39 -5.52 4.35
CA LEU A 92 -8.84 -5.88 5.67
C LEU A 92 -7.54 -6.68 5.52
N LEU A 93 -7.53 -7.71 4.67
CA LEU A 93 -6.33 -8.48 4.35
C LEU A 93 -5.22 -7.59 3.76
N SER A 94 -5.57 -6.66 2.88
CA SER A 94 -4.61 -5.74 2.26
C SER A 94 -3.96 -4.82 3.28
N CYS A 95 -4.71 -4.30 4.26
CA CYS A 95 -4.13 -3.53 5.36
C CYS A 95 -3.18 -4.40 6.19
N HIS A 96 -3.50 -5.67 6.44
CA HIS A 96 -2.59 -6.56 7.18
C HIS A 96 -1.34 -6.92 6.37
N LEU A 97 -1.44 -7.03 5.04
CA LEU A 97 -0.28 -7.19 4.16
C LEU A 97 0.63 -5.96 4.22
N HIS A 98 0.05 -4.76 4.22
CA HIS A 98 0.79 -3.53 4.46
C HIS A 98 1.56 -3.56 5.79
N LEU A 99 0.89 -3.90 6.90
CA LEU A 99 1.56 -4.01 8.22
C LEU A 99 2.67 -5.07 8.21
N LEU A 100 2.47 -6.20 7.51
CA LEU A 100 3.47 -7.24 7.37
C LEU A 100 4.71 -6.74 6.61
N GLU A 101 4.50 -6.01 5.52
CA GLU A 101 5.56 -5.38 4.75
C GLU A 101 6.37 -4.38 5.59
N ASP A 102 5.73 -3.65 6.50
CA ASP A 102 6.41 -2.75 7.43
C ASP A 102 7.21 -3.47 8.51
N ILE A 103 6.62 -4.50 9.13
CA ILE A 103 7.31 -5.35 10.09
C ILE A 103 8.55 -5.99 9.47
N ALA A 104 8.50 -6.28 8.17
CA ALA A 104 9.61 -6.89 7.45
C ALA A 104 10.66 -5.87 6.98
N GLY A 105 10.24 -4.72 6.46
CA GLY A 105 11.11 -3.89 5.62
C GLY A 105 11.15 -2.40 5.89
N SER A 106 10.78 -1.92 7.08
CA SER A 106 10.72 -0.49 7.40
C SER A 106 11.72 -0.01 8.45
N ARG A 107 12.79 -0.77 8.73
CA ARG A 107 13.76 -0.35 9.75
C ARG A 107 14.40 0.99 9.36
N GLY A 108 14.46 1.91 10.32
CA GLY A 108 14.99 3.25 10.15
C GLY A 108 16.50 3.25 9.85
N PRO A 109 17.04 4.35 9.28
CA PRO A 109 18.47 4.48 9.01
C PRO A 109 19.33 4.50 10.29
N ASP A 110 18.72 4.87 11.41
CA ASP A 110 19.26 4.82 12.78
C ASP A 110 19.23 3.41 13.39
N GLY A 111 18.65 2.43 12.68
CA GLY A 111 18.48 1.06 13.14
C GLY A 111 17.24 0.83 14.00
N TYR A 112 16.42 1.86 14.25
CA TYR A 112 15.19 1.73 15.02
C TYR A 112 14.14 0.92 14.24
N GLN A 113 13.49 -0.03 14.91
CA GLN A 113 12.59 -0.99 14.25
C GLN A 113 11.20 -0.43 13.93
N TRP A 114 10.85 0.76 14.45
CA TRP A 114 9.52 1.36 14.26
C TRP A 114 8.38 0.35 14.55
N PRO A 115 8.24 -0.09 15.82
CA PRO A 115 7.23 -1.08 16.18
C PRO A 115 5.82 -0.58 15.87
N ILE A 116 4.99 -1.47 15.35
CA ILE A 116 3.60 -1.17 15.01
C ILE A 116 2.72 -1.30 16.26
N PRO A 117 2.05 -0.22 16.71
CA PRO A 117 1.19 -0.26 17.89
C PRO A 117 -0.18 -0.87 17.55
N TYR A 118 -0.21 -2.17 17.26
CA TYR A 118 -1.33 -2.85 16.60
C TYR A 118 -2.70 -2.68 17.27
N LEU A 119 -2.73 -2.60 18.61
CA LEU A 119 -3.96 -2.42 19.38
C LEU A 119 -4.27 -0.96 19.76
N ALA A 120 -3.47 0.00 19.31
CA ALA A 120 -3.78 1.41 19.50
C ALA A 120 -5.09 1.78 18.77
N PRO A 121 -5.88 2.75 19.30
CA PRO A 121 -5.62 3.54 20.52
C PRO A 121 -6.08 2.84 21.82
N PHE A 122 -6.60 1.61 21.77
CA PHE A 122 -7.20 0.93 22.92
C PHE A 122 -6.18 0.34 23.90
N SER A 123 -5.02 -0.08 23.39
CA SER A 123 -3.93 -0.63 24.21
C SER A 123 -2.57 -0.36 23.57
N SER A 124 -1.56 -0.15 24.42
CA SER A 124 -0.16 -0.07 24.04
C SER A 124 0.60 -1.39 24.17
N SER A 125 -0.05 -2.48 24.61
CA SER A 125 0.60 -3.76 24.93
C SER A 125 1.10 -4.56 23.72
N ALA A 126 0.49 -4.38 22.54
CA ALA A 126 0.85 -5.10 21.33
C ALA A 126 1.68 -4.22 20.39
N GLN A 127 3.00 -4.27 20.59
CA GLN A 127 3.98 -3.62 19.73
C GLN A 127 4.57 -4.66 18.78
N LEU A 128 4.05 -4.74 17.55
CA LEU A 128 4.52 -5.71 16.58
C LEU A 128 5.88 -5.26 16.02
N ALA A 129 6.88 -6.11 16.24
CA ALA A 129 8.22 -5.92 15.71
C ALA A 129 8.83 -7.29 15.41
N TRP A 130 9.77 -7.32 14.47
CA TRP A 130 10.46 -8.54 14.10
C TRP A 130 11.97 -8.31 14.08
N ARG A 131 12.72 -9.20 14.76
CA ARG A 131 14.19 -9.10 14.85
C ARG A 131 14.90 -9.13 13.49
N GLY A 132 14.28 -9.74 12.48
CA GLY A 132 14.82 -9.83 11.13
C GLY A 132 14.52 -8.62 10.24
N GLN A 133 13.88 -7.57 10.77
CA GLN A 133 13.47 -6.42 9.96
C GLN A 133 14.67 -5.77 9.26
N TRP A 134 14.58 -5.66 7.94
CA TRP A 134 15.61 -5.01 7.13
C TRP A 134 15.32 -3.52 6.95
N GLY A 135 16.35 -2.78 6.56
CA GLY A 135 16.27 -1.34 6.38
C GLY A 135 15.36 -0.95 5.22
N LEU A 136 14.68 0.20 5.35
CA LEU A 136 13.78 0.73 4.32
C LEU A 136 14.44 0.79 2.93
N ASN A 137 15.70 1.18 2.86
CA ASN A 137 16.46 1.33 1.61
C ASN A 137 17.35 0.10 1.27
N SER A 138 17.04 -1.08 1.80
CA SER A 138 17.84 -2.29 1.55
C SER A 138 17.41 -3.07 0.31
N TRP A 139 18.32 -3.92 -0.20
CA TRP A 139 18.12 -4.67 -1.44
C TRP A 139 16.84 -5.54 -1.49
N PRO A 140 16.30 -6.13 -0.39
CA PRO A 140 15.06 -6.89 -0.46
C PRO A 140 13.88 -6.04 -0.90
N ASN A 141 13.76 -4.79 -0.41
CA ASN A 141 12.68 -3.89 -0.83
C ASN A 141 12.80 -3.54 -2.31
N VAL A 142 14.02 -3.32 -2.81
CA VAL A 142 14.28 -3.05 -4.23
C VAL A 142 13.89 -4.26 -5.09
N ALA A 143 14.29 -5.46 -4.67
CA ALA A 143 13.97 -6.71 -5.37
C ALA A 143 12.45 -6.97 -5.39
N ILE A 144 11.77 -6.83 -4.25
CA ILE A 144 10.31 -7.03 -4.15
C ILE A 144 9.59 -6.02 -5.06
N THR A 145 10.00 -4.74 -5.03
CA THR A 145 9.40 -3.71 -5.90
C THR A 145 9.62 -4.04 -7.38
N GLY A 146 10.83 -4.48 -7.76
CA GLY A 146 11.13 -4.90 -9.13
C GLY A 146 10.28 -6.07 -9.60
N VAL A 147 10.08 -7.09 -8.74
CA VAL A 147 9.21 -8.24 -9.02
C VAL A 147 7.75 -7.79 -9.16
N LEU A 148 7.25 -6.95 -8.26
CA LEU A 148 5.88 -6.44 -8.31
C LEU A 148 5.63 -5.60 -9.58
N LEU A 149 6.61 -4.80 -10.01
CA LEU A 149 6.55 -4.07 -11.27
C LEU A 149 6.50 -5.04 -12.47
N ALA A 150 7.35 -6.06 -12.50
CA ALA A 150 7.34 -7.06 -13.56
C ALA A 150 5.99 -7.80 -13.65
N ILE A 151 5.44 -8.23 -12.49
CA ILE A 151 4.11 -8.84 -12.40
C ILE A 151 3.04 -7.86 -12.87
N THR A 152 3.15 -6.57 -12.52
CA THR A 152 2.21 -5.53 -12.92
C THR A 152 2.18 -5.36 -14.43
N PHE A 153 3.33 -5.26 -15.08
CA PHE A 153 3.41 -5.19 -16.54
C PHE A 153 2.90 -6.47 -17.21
N TRP A 154 3.24 -7.63 -16.68
CA TRP A 154 2.75 -8.90 -17.19
C TRP A 154 1.23 -9.04 -17.09
N LEU A 155 0.64 -8.69 -15.94
CA LEU A 155 -0.81 -8.68 -15.74
C LEU A 155 -1.48 -7.65 -16.66
N ALA A 156 -0.91 -6.45 -16.79
CA ALA A 156 -1.43 -5.41 -17.66
C ALA A 156 -1.48 -5.90 -19.12
N TRP A 157 -0.37 -6.45 -19.60
CA TRP A 157 -0.26 -7.03 -20.92
C TRP A 157 -1.28 -8.16 -21.17
N ARG A 158 -1.38 -9.10 -20.23
CA ARG A 158 -2.26 -10.29 -20.34
C ARG A 158 -3.75 -9.95 -20.21
N ARG A 159 -4.11 -9.08 -19.26
CA ARG A 159 -5.52 -8.80 -18.90
C ARG A 159 -6.10 -7.56 -19.56
N GLY A 160 -5.26 -6.69 -20.11
CA GLY A 160 -5.69 -5.51 -20.85
C GLY A 160 -6.12 -4.33 -19.98
N PHE A 161 -5.70 -4.29 -18.72
CA PHE A 161 -5.87 -3.15 -17.82
C PHE A 161 -4.71 -3.09 -16.82
N SER A 162 -4.32 -1.89 -16.39
CA SER A 162 -3.20 -1.63 -15.48
C SER A 162 -3.67 -0.82 -14.26
N PRO A 163 -2.79 -0.50 -13.29
CA PRO A 163 -3.16 0.41 -12.20
C PRO A 163 -3.62 1.79 -12.68
N LEU A 164 -3.23 2.23 -13.89
CA LEU A 164 -3.64 3.51 -14.44
C LEU A 164 -5.15 3.62 -14.66
N GLU A 165 -5.88 2.51 -14.78
CA GLU A 165 -7.34 2.50 -14.95
C GLU A 165 -8.08 3.23 -13.82
N MET A 166 -7.44 3.37 -12.65
CA MET A 166 -7.95 4.07 -11.47
C MET A 166 -7.87 5.61 -11.62
N VAL A 167 -6.94 6.10 -12.42
CA VAL A 167 -6.67 7.54 -12.60
C VAL A 167 -7.18 8.02 -13.95
N SER A 168 -6.91 7.26 -15.02
CA SER A 168 -7.27 7.63 -16.39
C SER A 168 -7.38 6.40 -17.30
N THR A 169 -8.58 6.15 -17.80
CA THR A 169 -8.85 5.08 -18.80
C THR A 169 -8.10 5.31 -20.12
N ARG A 170 -7.84 6.57 -20.47
CA ARG A 170 -7.05 6.93 -21.66
C ARG A 170 -5.58 6.56 -21.48
N ALA A 171 -4.99 6.90 -20.33
CA ALA A 171 -3.60 6.56 -20.04
C ALA A 171 -3.42 5.04 -19.93
N ASP A 172 -4.39 4.36 -19.31
CA ASP A 172 -4.44 2.91 -19.24
C ASP A 172 -4.44 2.27 -20.64
N ALA A 173 -5.37 2.67 -21.51
CA ALA A 173 -5.44 2.18 -22.89
C ALA A 173 -4.12 2.42 -23.65
N ALA A 174 -3.53 3.61 -23.52
CA ALA A 174 -2.26 3.94 -24.15
C ALA A 174 -1.11 3.03 -23.67
N LEU A 175 -1.03 2.75 -22.36
CA LEU A 175 -0.05 1.83 -21.80
C LEU A 175 -0.25 0.41 -22.32
N ILE A 176 -1.49 -0.10 -22.32
CA ILE A 176 -1.81 -1.45 -22.80
C ILE A 176 -1.46 -1.59 -24.29
N THR A 177 -1.82 -0.61 -25.11
CA THR A 177 -1.47 -0.60 -26.54
C THR A 177 0.04 -0.61 -26.73
N ALA A 178 0.79 0.23 -26.02
CA ALA A 178 2.24 0.28 -26.13
C ALA A 178 2.90 -1.05 -25.70
N LEU A 179 2.42 -1.68 -24.63
CA LEU A 179 2.93 -2.98 -24.17
C LEU A 179 2.69 -4.08 -25.21
N ARG A 180 1.47 -4.18 -25.75
CA ARG A 180 1.11 -5.23 -26.72
C ARG A 180 1.74 -5.02 -28.10
N GLN A 181 2.01 -3.77 -28.49
CA GLN A 181 2.76 -3.48 -29.72
C GLN A 181 4.23 -3.86 -29.61
N ARG A 182 4.87 -3.61 -28.46
CA ARG A 182 6.29 -3.93 -28.22
C ARG A 182 6.51 -5.42 -27.98
N PHE A 183 5.56 -6.05 -27.30
CA PHE A 183 5.59 -7.47 -26.97
C PHE A 183 4.32 -8.12 -27.52
N PRO A 184 4.22 -8.37 -28.83
CA PRO A 184 3.08 -9.06 -29.41
C PRO A 184 2.95 -10.43 -28.75
N GLY A 185 1.82 -10.69 -28.09
CA GLY A 185 1.59 -11.94 -27.39
C GLY A 185 1.31 -13.10 -28.33
N PHE A 186 1.87 -14.26 -27.98
CA PHE A 186 1.43 -15.56 -28.47
C PHE A 186 -0.07 -15.68 -28.16
N SER A 187 -0.90 -15.74 -29.20
CA SER A 187 -2.33 -15.99 -29.09
C SER A 187 -2.52 -17.37 -28.45
N GLY A 188 -2.94 -17.39 -27.18
CA GLY A 188 -3.37 -18.59 -26.47
C GLY A 188 -4.86 -18.51 -26.19
#